data_AF-A0A947KCE9-F1
#
_entry.id   AF-A0A947KCE9-F1
#
_cell.length_a   1.000
_cell.length_b   1.000
_cell.length_c   1.000
_cell.angle_alpha   90.00
_cell.angle_beta   90.00
_cell.angle_gamma   90.00
#
_symmetry.space_group_name_H-M   'P 1'
#
loop_
_entity.id
_entity.type
_entity.pdbx_description
1 polymer ?
#
loop_
_entity_poly.entity_id
_entity_poly.type
_entity_poly.pdbx_seq_one_letter_code
_entity_poly.pdbx_strand_id
1 'polypeptide(L)' 'MKRFFVDCRDIPSDIKCSGAFFANTKEELLELVVHHRIQVHKKRDSQQLRRVLKSI' A
#
# COMPACT_ATOMS: atom_id res chain seq x y z
N MET A 1 -10.02 -14.51 12.59
CA MET A 1 -9.14 -14.11 11.47
C MET A 1 -9.02 -12.59 11.47
N LYS A 2 -7.81 -12.03 11.61
CA LYS A 2 -7.59 -10.58 11.53
C LYS A 2 -7.46 -10.21 10.06
N ARG A 3 -8.36 -9.37 9.53
CA ARG A 3 -8.20 -8.77 8.19
C ARG A 3 -7.43 -7.46 8.37
N PHE A 4 -6.36 -7.30 7.60
CA PHE A 4 -5.63 -6.05 7.49
C PHE A 4 -6.20 -5.25 6.33
N PHE A 5 -6.12 -3.92 6.42
CA PHE A 5 -6.72 -3.01 5.46
C PHE A 5 -5.84 -1.77 5.25
N VAL A 6 -5.70 -1.34 4.00
CA VAL A 6 -5.12 -0.05 3.61
C VAL A 6 -6.00 0.58 2.52
N ASP A 7 -6.38 1.83 2.73
CA ASP A 7 -7.01 2.65 1.72
C ASP A 7 -5.98 3.58 1.08
N CYS A 8 -5.84 3.53 -0.24
CA CYS A 8 -4.93 4.43 -0.94
C CYS A 8 -5.42 5.90 -0.91
N ARG A 9 -6.71 6.13 -0.64
CA ARG A 9 -7.30 7.48 -0.56
C ARG A 9 -6.83 8.25 0.67
N ASP A 10 -6.49 7.54 1.74
CA ASP A 10 -5.99 8.13 2.99
C ASP A 10 -4.52 8.57 2.87
N ILE A 11 -3.85 8.23 1.77
CA ILE A 11 -2.45 8.56 1.53
C ILE A 11 -2.39 9.74 0.55
N PRO A 12 -1.77 10.87 0.93
CA PRO A 12 -1.65 12.02 0.03
C PRO A 12 -0.86 11.64 -1.22
N SER A 13 -1.47 11.77 -2.39
CA SER A 13 -0.83 11.56 -3.68
C SER A 13 -1.45 12.43 -4.77
N ASP A 14 -0.63 12.82 -5.75
CA ASP A 14 -1.08 13.51 -6.97
C ASP A 14 -2.03 12.67 -7.84
N ILE A 15 -2.03 11.35 -7.66
CA ILE A 15 -2.93 10.44 -8.38
C ILE A 15 -4.15 10.18 -7.52
N LYS A 16 -5.32 10.57 -8.03
CA LYS A 16 -6.63 10.26 -7.44
C LYS A 16 -6.95 8.78 -7.62
N CYS A 17 -6.40 7.94 -6.75
CA CYS A 17 -6.70 6.51 -6.73
C CYS A 17 -7.89 6.22 -5.81
N SER A 18 -8.72 5.24 -6.19
CA SER A 18 -9.81 4.71 -5.37
C SER A 18 -9.53 3.28 -4.88
N GLY A 19 -8.26 2.88 -4.84
CA GLY A 19 -7.82 1.54 -4.47
C GLY A 19 -7.90 1.30 -2.96
N ALA A 20 -8.58 0.22 -2.57
CA ALA A 20 -8.74 -0.23 -1.20
C ALA A 20 -8.29 -1.70 -1.13
N PHE A 21 -7.30 -1.99 -0.29
CA PHE A 21 -6.62 -3.29 -0.25
C PHE A 21 -6.84 -3.97 1.10
N PHE A 22 -7.14 -5.26 1.06
CA PHE A 22 -7.35 -6.08 2.24
C PHE A 22 -6.56 -7.38 2.10
N ALA A 23 -6.01 -7.87 3.21
CA ALA A 23 -5.34 -9.15 3.23
C ALA A 23 -5.47 -9.87 4.58
N ASN A 24 -5.18 -11.17 4.58
CA ASN A 24 -5.18 -11.99 5.78
C ASN A 24 -3.89 -11.87 6.60
N THR A 25 -2.81 -11.36 5.99
CA THR A 25 -1.50 -11.13 6.63
C THR A 25 -0.98 -9.72 6.32
N LYS A 26 -0.07 -9.21 7.15
CA LYS A 26 0.54 -7.88 6.90
C LYS A 26 1.47 -7.92 5.71
N GLU A 27 2.14 -9.05 5.51
CA GLU A 27 3.12 -9.28 4.45
C GLU A 27 2.43 -9.24 3.09
N GLU A 28 1.31 -9.94 2.94
CA GLU A 28 0.51 -9.94 1.71
C GLU A 28 -0.05 -8.54 1.42
N LEU A 29 -0.59 -7.86 2.43
CA LEU A 29 -1.08 -6.49 2.26
C LEU A 29 0.04 -5.54 1.82
N LEU A 30 1.23 -5.69 2.42
CA LEU A 30 2.39 -4.87 2.09
C LEU A 30 2.78 -5.05 0.63
N GLU A 31 2.89 -6.29 0.14
CA GLU A 31 3.24 -6.55 -1.25
C GLU A 31 2.19 -5.97 -2.22
N LEU A 32 0.89 -6.12 -1.91
CA LEU A 32 -0.20 -5.55 -2.71
C LEU A 32 -0.10 -4.02 -2.80
N VAL A 33 0.12 -3.35 -1.68
CA VAL A 33 0.21 -1.89 -1.62
C VAL A 33 1.50 -1.37 -2.28
N VAL A 34 2.63 -2.06 -2.11
CA VAL A 34 3.89 -1.75 -2.80
C VAL A 34 3.70 -1.87 -4.31
N HIS A 35 3.14 -2.98 -4.76
CA HIS A 35 2.88 -3.21 -6.18
C HIS A 35 1.98 -2.12 -6.76
N HIS A 36 0.90 -1.76 -6.05
CA HIS A 36 0.02 -0.67 -6.43
C HIS A 36 0.75 0.68 -6.53
N ARG A 37 1.59 1.03 -5.55
CA ARG A 37 2.35 2.30 -5.56
C ARG A 37 3.38 2.35 -6.70
N ILE A 38 3.92 1.22 -7.12
CA ILE A 38 4.84 1.17 -8.27
C ILE A 38 4.08 1.29 -9.58
N GLN A 39 3.04 0.49 -9.78
CA GLN A 39 2.33 0.42 -11.06
C GLN A 39 1.46 1.66 -11.32
N VAL A 40 0.75 2.14 -10.29
CA VAL A 40 -0.18 3.26 -10.41
C VAL A 40 0.51 4.57 -10.05
N HIS A 41 1.14 4.64 -8.87
CA HIS A 41 1.78 5.88 -8.38
C HIS A 41 3.21 6.10 -8.91
N LYS A 42 3.73 5.19 -9.76
CA LYS A 42 5.07 5.24 -10.36
C LYS A 42 6.18 5.48 -9.33
N LYS A 43 5.94 5.14 -8.07
CA LYS A 43 6.94 5.23 -7.00
C LYS A 43 7.90 4.06 -7.14
N ARG A 44 9.19 4.28 -6.90
CA ARG A 44 10.16 3.18 -6.91
C ARG A 44 9.98 2.29 -5.68
N ASP A 45 10.12 0.97 -5.88
CA ASP A 45 10.27 0.07 -4.74
C ASP A 45 11.52 0.48 -3.99
N SER A 46 11.35 0.80 -2.72
CA SER A 46 12.47 1.21 -1.86
C SER A 46 12.23 0.71 -0.45
N GLN A 47 13.33 0.43 0.25
CA GLN A 47 13.26 -0.05 1.62
C GLN A 47 12.62 0.98 2.56
N GLN A 48 12.67 2.27 2.21
CA GLN A 48 11.95 3.32 2.92
C GLN A 48 10.44 3.24 2.69
N LEU A 49 9.98 2.99 1.46
CA LEU A 49 8.57 2.78 1.13
C LEU A 49 7.98 1.63 1.95
N ARG A 50 8.69 0.50 1.99
CA ARG A 50 8.30 -0.69 2.74
C ARG A 50 8.28 -0.44 4.26
N ARG A 51 9.19 0.38 4.79
CA ARG A 51 9.19 0.76 6.21
C ARG A 51 7.99 1.64 6.58
N VAL A 52 7.68 2.64 5.75
CA VAL A 52 6.51 3.49 5.96
C VAL A 52 5.22 2.67 5.90
N LEU A 53 5.11 1.76 4.93
CA LEU A 53 3.93 0.89 4.78
C LEU A 53 3.75 -0.15 5.91
N LYS A 54 4.82 -0.50 6.64
CA LYS A 54 4.73 -1.36 7.83
C LYS A 54 4.25 -0.61 9.08
N SER A 55 4.30 0.73 9.05
CA SER A 55 3.93 1.60 10.17
C SER A 55 2.48 2.11 10.12
N ILE A 56 1.76 1.78 9.05
CA ILE A 56 0.32 2.00 8.88
C ILE A 56 -0.43 0.78 9.40
#